data_AF-A0A496Z6M8-F1
#
_entry.id   AF-A0A496Z6M8-F1
#
_cell.length_a   1.000
_cell.length_b   1.000
_cell.length_c   1.000
_cell.angle_alpha   90.00
_cell.angle_beta   90.00
_cell.angle_gamma   90.00
#
_symmetry.space_group_name_H-M   'P 1'
#
loop_
_entity.id
_entity.type
_entity.pdbx_description
1 polymer ?
#
loop_
_entity_poly.entity_id
_entity_poly.type
_entity_poly.pdbx_seq_one_letter_code
_entity_poly.pdbx_strand_id
1 'polypeptide(L)'
;MKAKTGKLRQQLKKEEGFTLVEVIAVLVILGILAAVAIPKFFDMQETARTKAIEGAIGELNGQVALSFAQNALNGGAAGLYDGYDGDLGAEFAVTGQALNTPATGSIGFVNPAGHVWDLAWTAGDTDKPGYFTRGAKQ
;
A
#
# COMPACT_ATOMS: atom_id res chain seq x y z
N MET A 1 18.31 -84.02 -5.33
CA MET A 1 18.84 -82.64 -5.40
C MET A 1 17.87 -81.70 -4.67
N LYS A 2 18.31 -81.00 -3.62
CA LYS A 2 17.53 -79.95 -2.93
C LYS A 2 18.25 -78.62 -3.13
N ALA A 3 17.65 -77.68 -3.86
CA ALA A 3 18.15 -76.30 -3.95
C ALA A 3 17.21 -75.39 -3.15
N LYS A 4 17.81 -74.65 -2.22
CA LYS A 4 17.20 -73.85 -1.17
C LYS A 4 16.81 -72.49 -1.75
N THR A 5 15.50 -72.22 -1.92
CA THR A 5 14.99 -70.91 -2.34
C THR A 5 15.33 -69.86 -1.28
N GLY A 6 16.24 -68.95 -1.61
CA GLY A 6 16.63 -67.81 -0.77
C GLY A 6 15.48 -66.84 -0.61
N LYS A 7 14.95 -66.75 0.61
CA LYS A 7 13.92 -65.79 1.00
C LYS A 7 14.55 -64.39 1.03
N LEU A 8 14.36 -63.60 -0.03
CA LEU A 8 14.72 -62.19 -0.07
C LEU A 8 13.81 -61.44 0.92
N ARG A 9 14.25 -61.30 2.17
CA ARG A 9 13.60 -60.44 3.16
C ARG A 9 13.86 -58.99 2.74
N GLN A 10 12.90 -58.42 2.03
CA GLN A 10 12.85 -56.99 1.77
C GLN A 10 12.72 -56.27 3.13
N GLN A 11 13.79 -55.62 3.55
CA GLN A 11 13.80 -54.78 4.75
C GLN A 11 12.94 -53.56 4.44
N LEU A 12 11.70 -53.54 4.95
CA LEU A 12 10.94 -52.31 5.06
C LEU A 12 11.73 -51.40 6.01
N LYS A 13 12.29 -50.31 5.49
CA LYS A 13 12.90 -49.26 6.31
C LYS A 13 11.84 -48.82 7.33
N LYS A 14 12.20 -48.82 8.61
CA LYS A 14 11.38 -48.16 9.63
C LYS A 14 11.46 -46.66 9.34
N GLU A 15 10.42 -46.13 8.70
CA GLU A 15 10.17 -44.69 8.69
C GLU A 15 9.89 -44.32 10.15
N GLU A 16 10.88 -43.73 10.82
CA GLU A 16 10.68 -43.19 12.16
C GLU A 16 9.75 -41.99 12.04
N GLY A 17 8.50 -42.17 12.48
CA GLY A 17 7.50 -41.10 12.49
C GLY A 17 7.89 -39.98 13.46
N PHE A 18 7.46 -38.76 13.13
CA PHE A 18 7.68 -37.57 13.94
C PHE A 18 7.07 -37.71 15.34
N THR A 19 7.78 -37.27 16.38
CA THR A 19 7.31 -37.43 17.77
C THR A 19 6.33 -36.32 18.16
N LEU A 20 5.38 -36.59 19.06
CA LEU A 20 4.45 -35.57 19.57
C LEU A 20 5.18 -34.39 20.24
N VAL A 21 6.28 -34.67 20.94
CA VAL A 21 7.09 -33.65 21.61
C VAL A 21 7.67 -32.67 20.60
N GLU A 22 8.08 -33.16 19.43
CA GLU A 22 8.67 -32.36 18.38
C GLU A 22 7.63 -31.44 17.72
N VAL A 23 6.39 -31.91 17.53
CA VAL A 23 5.28 -31.05 17.07
C VAL A 23 4.99 -29.96 18.09
N ILE A 24 4.92 -30.31 19.37
CA ILE A 24 4.60 -29.35 20.44
C ILE A 24 5.69 -28.28 20.56
N ALA A 25 6.97 -28.67 20.52
CA ALA A 25 8.08 -27.71 20.57
C ALA A 25 8.01 -26.70 19.42
N VAL A 26 7.69 -27.15 18.20
CA VAL A 26 7.53 -26.27 17.03
C VAL A 26 6.34 -25.31 17.22
N LEU A 27 5.19 -25.80 17.69
CA LEU A 27 4.02 -24.96 17.94
C LEU A 27 4.28 -23.88 19.00
N VAL A 28 5.04 -24.21 20.06
CA VAL A 28 5.43 -23.23 21.09
C VAL A 28 6.31 -22.14 20.50
N ILE A 29 7.32 -22.50 19.71
CA ILE A 29 8.21 -21.53 19.07
C ILE A 29 7.43 -20.64 18.09
N LEU A 30 6.60 -21.24 17.23
CA LEU A 30 5.74 -20.49 16.30
C LEU A 30 4.76 -19.58 17.04
N GLY A 31 4.23 -20.01 18.18
CA GLY A 31 3.33 -19.21 19.02
C GLY A 31 4.02 -17.95 19.56
N ILE A 32 5.25 -18.07 20.06
CA ILE A 32 6.03 -16.92 20.56
C ILE A 32 6.37 -15.97 19.41
N LEU A 33 6.81 -16.51 18.26
CA LEU A 33 7.13 -15.69 17.09
C LEU A 33 5.90 -14.95 16.57
N ALA A 34 4.75 -15.61 16.49
CA ALA A 34 3.49 -15.01 16.05
C ALA A 34 3.05 -13.89 17.00
N ALA A 35 3.16 -14.09 18.32
CA ALA A 35 2.77 -13.10 19.31
C ALA A 35 3.53 -11.77 19.17
N VAL A 36 4.80 -11.81 18.76
CA VAL A 36 5.63 -10.60 18.56
C VAL A 36 5.54 -10.06 17.13
N ALA A 37 5.48 -10.94 16.13
CA ALA A 37 5.52 -10.53 14.72
C ALA A 37 4.20 -9.92 14.23
N ILE A 38 3.05 -10.44 14.68
CA ILE A 38 1.74 -10.01 14.19
C ILE A 38 1.45 -8.53 14.50
N PRO A 39 1.63 -8.01 15.73
CA PRO A 39 1.39 -6.60 16.02
C PRO A 39 2.27 -5.68 15.17
N LYS A 40 3.57 -5.99 15.09
CA LYS A 40 4.53 -5.22 14.29
C LYS A 40 4.17 -5.21 12.80
N PHE A 41 3.64 -6.32 12.29
CA PHE A 41 3.19 -6.42 10.90
C PHE A 41 2.00 -5.50 10.61
N PHE A 42 1.06 -5.35 11.55
CA PHE A 42 -0.04 -4.40 11.40
C PHE A 42 0.43 -2.94 11.44
N ASP A 43 1.33 -2.59 12.37
CA ASP A 43 1.90 -1.24 12.45
C ASP A 43 2.66 -0.86 11.17
N MET A 44 3.42 -1.80 10.62
CA MET A 44 4.13 -1.61 9.34
C MET A 44 3.16 -1.41 8.18
N GLN A 45 2.06 -2.17 8.11
CA GLN A 45 1.05 -1.98 7.08
C GLN A 45 0.40 -0.59 7.17
N GLU A 46 0.04 -0.12 8.36
CA GLU A 46 -0.55 1.21 8.54
C GLU A 46 0.43 2.33 8.13
N THR A 47 1.70 2.19 8.52
CA THR A 47 2.75 3.13 8.11
C THR A 47 2.94 3.12 6.59
N ALA A 48 2.98 1.94 5.97
CA ALA A 48 3.13 1.81 4.52
C ALA A 48 1.96 2.45 3.76
N ARG A 49 0.71 2.23 4.20
CA ARG A 49 -0.48 2.87 3.61
C ARG A 49 -0.42 4.39 3.73
N THR A 50 -0.01 4.88 4.89
CA THR A 50 0.19 6.32 5.11
C THR A 50 1.23 6.90 4.16
N LYS A 51 2.38 6.24 3.99
CA LYS A 51 3.44 6.68 3.06
C LYS A 51 3.02 6.60 1.59
N ALA A 52 2.25 5.59 1.22
CA ALA A 52 1.71 5.49 -0.13
C ALA A 52 0.77 6.66 -0.46
N ILE A 53 -0.08 7.07 0.48
CA ILE A 53 -0.95 8.25 0.31
C ILE A 53 -0.14 9.56 0.25
N GLU A 54 0.89 9.71 1.09
CA GLU A 54 1.80 10.85 0.97
C GLU A 54 2.48 10.91 -0.41
N GLY A 55 2.86 9.75 -0.97
CA GLY A 55 3.37 9.66 -2.34
C GLY A 55 2.33 10.04 -3.40
N ALA A 56 1.10 9.55 -3.25
CA ALA A 56 -0.02 9.85 -4.14
C ALA A 56 -0.38 11.36 -4.12
N ILE A 57 -0.33 12.00 -2.96
CA ILE A 57 -0.47 13.46 -2.83
C ILE A 57 0.69 14.20 -3.49
N GLY A 58 1.91 13.66 -3.40
CA GLY A 58 3.06 14.17 -4.14
C GLY A 58 2.85 14.16 -5.65
N GLU A 59 2.24 13.10 -6.18
CA GLU A 59 1.85 13.02 -7.59
C GLU A 59 0.79 14.05 -7.97
N LEU A 60 -0.26 14.23 -7.15
CA LEU A 60 -1.26 15.30 -7.36
C LEU A 60 -0.60 16.68 -7.45
N ASN A 61 0.32 16.97 -6.54
CA ASN A 61 1.07 18.23 -6.55
C ASN A 61 1.96 18.35 -7.80
N GLY A 62 2.50 17.24 -8.30
CA GLY A 62 3.20 17.19 -9.58
C GLY A 62 2.30 17.52 -10.77
N GLN A 63 1.08 16.98 -10.81
CA GLN A 63 0.10 17.30 -11.85
C GLN A 63 -0.26 18.79 -11.85
N VAL A 64 -0.55 19.36 -10.67
CA VAL A 64 -0.85 20.78 -10.49
C VAL A 64 0.32 21.65 -10.95
N ALA A 65 1.54 21.34 -10.50
CA ALA A 65 2.73 22.10 -10.87
C ALA A 65 3.01 22.06 -12.39
N LEU A 66 2.78 20.91 -13.04
CA LEU A 66 2.93 20.79 -14.48
C LEU A 66 1.89 21.63 -15.24
N SER A 67 0.64 21.59 -14.80
CA SER A 67 -0.46 22.39 -15.37
C SER A 67 -0.19 23.88 -15.25
N PHE A 68 0.25 24.32 -14.07
CA PHE A 68 0.67 25.70 -13.81
C PHE A 68 1.81 26.13 -14.75
N ALA A 69 2.85 25.30 -14.89
CA ALA A 69 3.99 25.60 -15.77
C ALA A 69 3.57 25.69 -17.24
N GLN A 70 2.71 24.79 -17.71
CA GLN A 70 2.18 24.84 -19.08
C GLN A 70 1.36 26.11 -19.32
N ASN A 71 0.52 26.51 -18.37
CA ASN A 71 -0.27 27.74 -18.46
C ASN A 71 0.63 28.99 -18.52
N ALA A 72 1.67 29.04 -17.68
CA ALA A 72 2.65 30.13 -17.67
C ALA A 72 3.38 30.26 -19.02
N LEU A 73 3.76 29.14 -19.65
CA LEU A 73 4.41 29.12 -20.96
C LEU A 73 3.48 29.59 -22.10
N ASN A 74 2.18 29.29 -22.00
CA ASN A 74 1.19 29.65 -23.00
C ASN A 74 0.68 31.10 -22.86
N GLY A 75 1.26 31.90 -21.96
CA GLY A 75 0.83 33.28 -21.69
C GLY A 75 -0.57 33.35 -21.07
N GLY A 76 -1.03 32.27 -20.44
CA GLY A 76 -2.28 32.24 -19.72
C GLY A 76 -2.25 33.16 -18.50
N ALA A 77 -3.43 33.53 -17.99
CA ALA A 77 -3.54 34.36 -16.81
C ALA A 77 -2.83 33.69 -15.62
N ALA A 78 -2.07 34.49 -14.86
CA ALA A 78 -1.36 34.02 -13.69
C ALA A 78 -2.36 33.65 -12.57
N GLY A 79 -2.15 32.49 -11.94
CA GLY A 79 -2.87 32.06 -10.74
C GLY A 79 -4.22 31.36 -10.94
N LEU A 80 -4.57 30.86 -12.14
CA LEU A 80 -5.89 30.25 -12.36
C LEU A 80 -5.90 29.04 -13.32
N TYR A 81 -4.82 28.27 -13.37
CA TYR A 81 -4.83 26.97 -14.04
C TYR A 81 -4.15 25.93 -13.15
N ASP A 82 -4.92 25.43 -12.20
CA ASP A 82 -4.60 24.22 -11.44
C ASP A 82 -5.36 23.02 -12.05
N GLY A 83 -5.31 22.91 -13.39
CA GLY A 83 -5.94 21.81 -14.11
C GLY A 83 -5.32 20.50 -13.66
N TYR A 84 -6.00 19.82 -12.75
CA TYR A 84 -5.63 18.52 -12.20
C TYR A 84 -6.71 17.52 -12.65
N ASP A 85 -6.29 16.34 -13.07
CA ASP A 85 -7.21 15.27 -13.45
C ASP A 85 -7.64 14.47 -12.21
N GLY A 86 -6.76 14.40 -11.20
CA GLY A 86 -7.02 13.64 -9.98
C GLY A 86 -6.94 12.14 -10.17
N ASP A 87 -6.66 11.70 -11.40
CA ASP A 87 -6.33 10.33 -11.71
C ASP A 87 -4.94 10.01 -11.16
N LEU A 88 -4.88 8.98 -10.31
CA LEU A 88 -3.69 8.46 -9.66
C LEU A 88 -3.57 6.94 -9.94
N GLY A 89 -4.22 6.48 -11.01
CA GLY A 89 -4.36 5.06 -11.33
C GLY A 89 -5.53 4.40 -10.62
N ALA A 90 -5.56 3.07 -10.69
CA ALA A 90 -6.68 2.26 -10.16
C ALA A 90 -6.63 2.08 -8.64
N GLU A 91 -5.49 2.35 -8.02
CA GLU A 91 -5.22 2.12 -6.61
C GLU A 91 -5.82 3.19 -5.69
N PHE A 92 -5.88 4.44 -6.15
CA PHE A 92 -6.29 5.59 -5.35
C PHE A 92 -7.50 6.29 -5.95
N ALA A 93 -8.40 6.74 -5.08
CA ALA A 93 -9.51 7.60 -5.47
C ALA A 93 -9.39 8.95 -4.75
N VAL A 94 -9.46 10.03 -5.53
CA VAL A 94 -9.64 11.39 -5.03
C VAL A 94 -11.12 11.75 -5.18
N THR A 95 -11.73 12.25 -4.11
CA THR A 95 -13.16 12.55 -4.04
C THR A 95 -13.41 13.91 -3.41
N GLY A 96 -14.61 14.47 -3.60
CA GLY A 96 -14.98 15.78 -3.04
C GLY A 96 -14.42 16.98 -3.80
N GLN A 97 -13.94 16.78 -5.02
CA GLN A 97 -13.37 17.81 -5.87
C GLN A 97 -14.00 17.76 -7.26
N ALA A 98 -14.11 18.90 -7.94
CA ALA A 98 -14.58 18.97 -9.32
C ALA A 98 -13.39 19.03 -10.29
N LEU A 99 -13.57 18.48 -11.49
CA LEU A 99 -12.53 18.37 -12.51
C LEU A 99 -11.87 19.74 -12.79
N ASN A 100 -10.53 19.78 -12.82
CA ASN A 100 -9.73 20.99 -13.03
C ASN A 100 -9.93 22.10 -11.97
N THR A 101 -10.59 21.80 -10.85
CA THR A 101 -10.81 22.75 -9.76
C THR A 101 -10.40 22.11 -8.43
N PRO A 102 -9.11 22.21 -8.06
CA PRO A 102 -8.65 21.69 -6.78
C PRO A 102 -9.44 22.30 -5.63
N ALA A 103 -9.86 21.44 -4.72
CA ALA A 103 -10.59 21.83 -3.53
C ALA A 103 -10.22 20.90 -2.37
N THR A 104 -10.67 21.24 -1.17
CA THR A 104 -10.57 20.29 -0.06
C THR A 104 -11.47 19.09 -0.37
N GLY A 105 -10.95 17.89 -0.15
CA GLY A 105 -11.62 16.65 -0.50
C GLY A 105 -11.10 15.49 0.33
N SER A 106 -11.07 14.31 -0.26
CA SER A 106 -10.55 13.12 0.40
C SER A 106 -9.79 12.26 -0.59
N ILE A 107 -8.74 11.60 -0.11
CA ILE A 107 -7.96 10.63 -0.87
C ILE A 107 -7.94 9.31 -0.11
N GLY A 108 -8.16 8.20 -0.80
CA GLY A 108 -8.13 6.88 -0.18
C GLY A 108 -7.86 5.76 -1.17
N PHE A 109 -7.60 4.57 -0.61
CA PHE A 109 -7.44 3.37 -1.42
C PHE A 109 -8.79 2.90 -1.95
N VAL A 110 -8.81 2.51 -3.23
CA VAL A 110 -9.98 1.87 -3.85
C VAL A 110 -10.19 0.47 -3.25
N ASN A 111 -9.10 -0.27 -3.05
CA ASN A 111 -9.13 -1.60 -2.48
C ASN A 111 -7.89 -1.89 -1.61
N PRO A 112 -8.04 -2.27 -0.32
CA PRO A 112 -9.29 -2.30 0.44
C PRO A 112 -9.79 -0.87 0.73
N ALA A 113 -11.10 -0.67 0.54
CA ALA A 113 -11.75 0.58 0.92
C ALA A 113 -11.74 0.77 2.45
N GLY A 114 -11.74 2.02 2.92
CA GLY A 114 -11.77 2.37 4.35
C GLY A 114 -10.48 2.98 4.91
N HIS A 115 -9.44 3.08 4.08
CA HIS A 115 -8.26 3.88 4.38
C HIS A 115 -8.36 5.19 3.60
N VAL A 116 -9.01 6.19 4.21
CA VAL A 116 -9.30 7.49 3.61
C VAL A 116 -8.72 8.59 4.50
N TRP A 117 -8.15 9.60 3.86
CA TRP A 117 -7.61 10.79 4.51
C TRP A 117 -8.25 12.03 3.91
N ASP A 118 -8.43 13.02 4.76
CA ASP A 118 -8.76 14.36 4.31
C ASP A 118 -7.63 14.91 3.44
N LEU A 119 -8.02 15.61 2.40
CA LEU A 119 -7.10 16.27 1.48
C LEU A 119 -7.37 17.77 1.59
N ALA A 120 -6.42 18.52 2.14
CA ALA A 120 -6.55 19.96 2.28
C ALA A 120 -5.87 20.67 1.12
N TRP A 121 -6.58 21.60 0.47
CA TRP A 121 -6.07 22.40 -0.63
C TRP A 121 -5.56 23.76 -0.13
N THR A 122 -4.36 24.12 -0.54
CA THR A 122 -3.82 25.49 -0.40
C THR A 122 -3.71 26.10 -1.79
N ALA A 123 -4.46 27.16 -2.03
CA ALA A 123 -4.42 27.87 -3.31
C ALA A 123 -3.04 28.47 -3.59
N GLY A 124 -2.63 28.42 -4.85
CA GLY A 124 -1.44 29.09 -5.35
C GLY A 124 -1.66 30.58 -5.54
N ASP A 125 -0.69 31.22 -6.18
CA ASP A 125 -0.78 32.61 -6.60
C ASP A 125 -0.17 32.77 -8.02
N THR A 126 0.15 34.00 -8.39
CA THR A 126 0.75 34.33 -9.69
C THR A 126 2.13 33.69 -9.89
N ASP A 127 2.89 33.49 -8.82
CA ASP A 127 4.29 33.08 -8.87
C ASP A 127 4.50 31.60 -8.50
N LYS A 128 3.51 30.94 -7.89
CA LYS A 128 3.59 29.52 -7.49
C LYS A 128 2.27 28.76 -7.66
N PRO A 129 2.33 27.47 -7.99
CA PRO A 129 1.15 26.61 -8.01
C PRO A 129 0.56 26.42 -6.61
N GLY A 130 -0.73 26.07 -6.58
CA GLY A 130 -1.33 25.54 -5.36
C GLY A 130 -0.83 24.14 -5.04
N TYR A 131 -1.17 23.64 -3.86
CA TYR A 131 -0.78 22.31 -3.44
C TYR A 131 -1.75 21.68 -2.45
N PHE A 132 -1.82 20.36 -2.52
CA PHE A 132 -2.51 19.51 -1.59
C PHE A 132 -1.60 19.12 -0.42
N THR A 133 -2.23 18.99 0.75
CA THR A 133 -1.63 18.44 1.95
C THR A 133 -2.54 17.37 2.55
N ARG A 134 -1.93 16.40 3.22
CA ARG A 134 -2.67 15.36 3.93
C ARG A 134 -3.26 15.94 5.23
N GLY A 135 -4.56 15.80 5.40
CA GLY A 135 -5.30 16.11 6.62
C GLY A 135 -5.43 14.90 7.55
N ALA A 136 -6.49 14.88 8.36
CA ALA A 136 -6.76 13.79 9.28
C ALA A 136 -7.17 12.51 8.54
N LYS A 137 -6.93 11.36 9.18
CA LYS A 137 -7.52 10.09 8.72
C LYS A 137 -9.00 10.08 9.11
N GLN A 138 -9.86 9.67 8.18
CA GLN A 138 -11.29 9.50 8.42
C GLN A 138 -11.60 8.18 9.12
#